data_AF-A0A550GU45-F1
#
_entry.id   AF-A0A550GU45-F1
#
_cell.length_a   1.000
_cell.length_b   1.000
_cell.length_c   1.000
_cell.angle_alpha   90.00
_cell.angle_beta   90.00
_cell.angle_gamma   90.00
#
_symmetry.space_group_name_H-M   'P 1'
#
loop_
_entity.id
_entity.type
_entity.pdbx_description
1 polymer ?
#
loop_
_entity_poly.entity_id
_entity_poly.type
_entity_poly.pdbx_seq_one_letter_code
_entity_poly.pdbx_strand_id
1 'polypeptide(L)'
;AEPARDRDAFGRFLDNLKEIPEIIELAEKIGAERFTYFNFIPTGRGKKLYDKDLSPEEREELLSYLLDRITKGSKVTILTTAPQLARLAIECQRKGKEIAMSMAHMQTIKVSKKAVSLADFIGGCGAGRLYCSLSPNGDVHPCVFLPINVGNLKNRNFKEIWLTSPVFKLFRDRSKLKGVCAICDFRDICGGCRARANAYNSDILSSDPGCILTTKRETRNS
;
A
#
# COMPACT_ATOMS: atom_id res chain seq x y z
N ALA A 1 27.70 24.94 24.94
CA ALA A 1 26.28 24.61 24.82
C ALA A 1 26.02 24.28 23.36
N GLU A 2 25.87 23.00 23.01
CA GLU A 2 25.48 22.60 21.66
C GLU A 2 24.05 23.10 21.38
N PRO A 3 23.76 23.62 20.17
CA PRO A 3 22.40 23.96 19.80
C PRO A 3 21.56 22.68 19.76
N ALA A 4 20.39 22.73 20.40
CA ALA A 4 19.42 21.66 20.40
C ALA A 4 19.14 21.22 18.95
N ARG A 5 19.51 19.98 18.61
CA ARG A 5 19.10 19.37 17.34
C ARG A 5 17.58 19.35 17.31
N ASP A 6 17.03 20.04 16.34
CA ASP A 6 15.61 20.06 16.03
C ASP A 6 15.14 18.61 15.86
N ARG A 7 14.33 18.13 16.81
CA ARG A 7 13.85 16.74 16.85
C ARG A 7 12.83 16.44 15.74
N ASP A 8 12.44 17.46 14.97
CA ASP A 8 11.53 17.34 13.83
C ASP A 8 12.27 17.24 12.47
N ALA A 9 13.60 17.21 12.46
CA ALA A 9 14.41 17.18 11.23
C ALA A 9 14.63 15.77 10.62
N PHE A 10 14.12 14.70 11.24
CA PHE A 10 14.19 13.35 10.66
C PHE A 10 12.98 13.05 9.76
N GLY A 11 13.20 13.03 8.45
CA GLY A 11 12.38 12.25 7.52
C GLY A 11 11.11 12.94 7.00
N ARG A 12 11.27 13.74 5.94
CA ARG A 12 10.16 14.15 5.07
C ARG A 12 10.18 13.26 3.82
N PHE A 13 9.02 12.75 3.41
CA PHE A 13 8.90 11.71 2.36
C PHE A 13 9.28 12.18 0.94
N LEU A 14 8.96 13.44 0.59
CA LEU A 14 9.43 14.07 -0.65
C LEU A 14 10.94 14.32 -0.60
N ASP A 15 11.43 14.81 0.55
CA ASP A 15 12.82 15.27 0.68
C ASP A 15 13.80 14.09 0.68
N ASN A 16 13.37 12.88 1.09
CA ASN A 16 14.21 11.68 1.12
C ASN A 16 13.99 10.71 -0.07
N LEU A 17 13.13 11.04 -1.03
CA LEU A 17 12.86 10.18 -2.19
C LEU A 17 14.16 9.82 -2.93
N LYS A 18 15.06 10.80 -3.06
CA LYS A 18 16.36 10.66 -3.74
C LYS A 18 17.36 9.80 -2.97
N GLU A 19 17.16 9.61 -1.67
CA GLU A 19 18.05 8.82 -0.81
C GLU A 19 17.73 7.32 -0.86
N ILE A 20 16.57 6.92 -1.40
CA ILE A 20 16.13 5.52 -1.44
C ILE A 20 17.19 4.57 -2.04
N PRO A 21 17.86 4.88 -3.16
CA PRO A 21 18.93 4.03 -3.69
C PRO A 21 20.05 3.79 -2.68
N GLU A 22 20.56 4.86 -2.04
CA GLU A 22 21.65 4.79 -1.07
C GLU A 22 21.23 4.02 0.20
N ILE A 23 19.98 4.16 0.64
CA ILE A 23 19.45 3.40 1.78
C ILE A 23 19.38 1.91 1.47
N ILE A 24 18.97 1.52 0.25
CA ILE A 24 18.96 0.10 -0.15
C ILE A 24 20.39 -0.44 -0.23
N GLU A 25 21.34 0.31 -0.79
CA GLU A 25 22.75 -0.08 -0.83
C GLU A 25 23.33 -0.25 0.58
N LEU A 26 22.99 0.65 1.51
CA LEU A 26 23.36 0.53 2.91
C LEU A 26 22.77 -0.75 3.51
N ALA A 27 21.50 -1.04 3.28
CA ALA A 27 20.84 -2.25 3.75
C ALA A 27 21.54 -3.52 3.25
N GLU A 28 21.92 -3.56 1.97
CA GLU A 28 22.71 -4.66 1.39
C GLU A 28 24.10 -4.77 2.03
N LYS A 29 24.77 -3.63 2.27
CA LYS A 29 26.12 -3.59 2.88
C LYS A 29 26.15 -4.09 4.32
N ILE A 30 25.15 -3.73 5.12
CA ILE A 30 25.07 -4.17 6.53
C ILE A 30 24.51 -5.59 6.68
N GLY A 31 24.12 -6.24 5.59
CA GLY A 31 23.53 -7.59 5.62
C GLY A 31 22.10 -7.62 6.17
N ALA A 32 21.34 -6.52 6.02
CA ALA A 32 19.94 -6.52 6.40
C ALA A 32 19.14 -7.52 5.55
N GLU A 33 18.26 -8.28 6.18
CA GLU A 33 17.43 -9.25 5.45
C GLU A 33 16.38 -8.56 4.57
N ARG A 34 15.82 -7.43 5.06
CA ARG A 34 14.66 -6.77 4.45
C ARG A 34 14.80 -5.24 4.46
N PHE A 35 14.40 -4.63 3.35
CA PHE A 35 14.15 -3.21 3.22
C PHE A 35 12.66 -3.02 2.88
N THR A 36 11.94 -2.20 3.65
CA THR A 36 10.51 -1.96 3.42
C THR A 36 10.25 -0.48 3.17
N TYR A 37 9.75 -0.17 1.97
CA TYR A 37 9.19 1.14 1.68
C TYR A 37 7.75 1.23 2.21
N PHE A 38 7.53 2.12 3.17
CA PHE A 38 6.20 2.41 3.67
C PHE A 38 5.55 3.52 2.86
N ASN A 39 4.45 3.18 2.17
CA ASN A 39 3.58 4.15 1.51
C ASN A 39 3.06 5.14 2.56
N PHE A 40 3.30 6.43 2.34
CA PHE A 40 2.82 7.46 3.24
C PHE A 40 1.28 7.49 3.26
N ILE A 41 0.69 7.67 4.44
CA ILE A 41 -0.75 7.76 4.64
C ILE A 41 -0.99 8.93 5.62
N PRO A 42 -1.65 10.03 5.19
CA PRO A 42 -1.75 11.25 6.00
C PRO A 42 -2.84 11.11 7.07
N THR A 43 -2.58 10.29 8.08
CA THR A 43 -3.46 10.08 9.24
C THR A 43 -2.70 10.34 10.55
N GLY A 44 -3.43 10.48 11.66
CA GLY A 44 -2.85 10.83 12.96
C GLY A 44 -2.00 12.11 12.88
N ARG A 45 -0.73 12.02 13.28
CA ARG A 45 0.24 13.12 13.20
C ARG A 45 0.59 13.55 11.77
N GLY A 46 0.40 12.66 10.79
CA GLY A 46 0.66 12.92 9.38
C GLY A 46 -0.39 13.79 8.68
N LYS A 47 -1.50 14.13 9.34
CA LYS A 47 -2.57 14.97 8.76
C LYS A 47 -2.14 16.38 8.36
N LYS A 48 -0.98 16.86 8.84
CA LYS A 48 -0.44 18.17 8.48
C LYS A 48 0.57 18.12 7.31
N LEU A 49 0.82 16.93 6.76
CA LEU A 49 1.91 16.67 5.82
C LEU A 49 1.38 16.18 4.47
N TYR A 50 0.17 16.59 4.07
CA TYR A 50 -0.39 16.23 2.77
C TYR A 50 0.47 16.75 1.61
N ASP A 51 1.07 17.93 1.78
CA ASP A 51 2.03 18.58 0.87
C ASP A 51 3.38 17.84 0.79
N LYS A 52 3.63 16.89 1.71
CA LYS A 52 4.84 16.06 1.73
C LYS A 52 4.65 14.69 1.11
N ASP A 53 3.45 14.37 0.65
CA ASP A 53 3.19 13.12 -0.03
C ASP A 53 3.70 13.14 -1.49
N LEU A 54 4.10 11.98 -1.99
CA LEU A 54 4.51 11.84 -3.39
C LEU A 54 3.33 12.12 -4.33
N SER A 55 3.59 12.84 -5.40
CA SER A 55 2.69 12.90 -6.56
C SER A 55 2.45 11.49 -7.13
N PRO A 56 1.37 11.28 -7.89
CA PRO A 56 1.13 10.02 -8.60
C PRO A 56 2.30 9.62 -9.52
N GLU A 57 2.95 10.59 -10.15
CA GLU A 57 4.11 10.42 -11.04
C GLU A 57 5.35 9.98 -10.26
N GLU A 58 5.72 10.69 -9.18
CA GLU A 58 6.88 10.32 -8.33
C GLU A 58 6.69 8.95 -7.68
N ARG A 59 5.46 8.62 -7.27
CA ARG A 59 5.15 7.30 -6.72
C ARG A 59 5.26 6.21 -7.78
N GLU A 60 4.84 6.47 -9.01
CA GLU A 60 4.99 5.54 -10.12
C GLU A 60 6.46 5.26 -10.41
N GLU A 61 7.28 6.30 -10.46
CA GLU A 61 8.72 6.21 -10.68
C GLU A 61 9.41 5.40 -9.57
N LEU A 62 9.14 5.74 -8.30
CA LEU A 62 9.67 5.01 -7.16
C LEU A 62 9.31 3.53 -7.18
N LEU A 63 8.03 3.20 -7.37
CA LEU A 63 7.58 1.81 -7.37
C LEU A 63 8.15 1.04 -8.56
N SER A 64 8.33 1.70 -9.71
CA SER A 64 9.01 1.10 -10.87
C SER A 64 10.47 0.80 -10.58
N TYR A 65 11.18 1.72 -9.92
CA TYR A 65 12.55 1.51 -9.45
C TYR A 65 12.65 0.33 -8.47
N LEU A 66 11.77 0.27 -7.47
CA LEU A 66 11.74 -0.84 -6.51
C LEU A 66 11.46 -2.18 -7.22
N LEU A 67 10.52 -2.21 -8.16
CA LEU A 67 10.22 -3.40 -8.95
C LEU A 67 11.42 -3.85 -9.80
N ASP A 68 12.15 -2.92 -10.41
CA ASP A 68 13.37 -3.21 -11.16
C ASP A 68 14.44 -3.86 -10.26
N ARG A 69 14.68 -3.30 -9.07
CA ARG A 69 15.60 -3.88 -8.06
C ARG A 69 15.16 -5.29 -7.63
N ILE A 70 13.87 -5.50 -7.41
CA ILE A 70 13.30 -6.82 -7.06
C ILE A 70 13.53 -7.82 -8.19
N THR A 71 13.26 -7.44 -9.44
CA THR A 71 13.33 -8.35 -10.60
C THR A 71 14.76 -8.72 -10.98
N LYS A 72 15.70 -7.77 -10.86
CA LYS A 72 17.16 -7.99 -11.10
C LYS A 72 17.87 -8.76 -9.98
N GLY A 73 17.22 -9.00 -8.84
CA GLY A 73 17.76 -9.81 -7.75
C GLY A 73 18.62 -9.02 -6.76
N SER A 74 18.03 -8.01 -6.11
CA SER A 74 18.65 -7.32 -4.97
C SER A 74 19.06 -8.30 -3.87
N LYS A 75 20.18 -8.02 -3.19
CA LYS A 75 20.68 -8.86 -2.08
C LYS A 75 19.78 -8.77 -0.85
N VAL A 76 19.11 -7.63 -0.68
CA VAL A 76 18.11 -7.40 0.36
C VAL A 76 16.72 -7.68 -0.20
N THR A 77 15.83 -8.28 0.60
CA THR A 77 14.43 -8.44 0.20
C THR A 77 13.73 -7.09 0.25
N ILE A 78 13.27 -6.59 -0.89
CA ILE A 78 12.54 -5.31 -0.98
C ILE A 78 11.03 -5.54 -0.89
N LEU A 79 10.41 -4.83 0.05
CA LEU A 79 8.98 -4.84 0.31
C LEU A 79 8.38 -3.44 0.17
N THR A 80 7.09 -3.36 -0.12
CA THR A 80 6.34 -2.09 -0.12
C THR A 80 4.93 -2.28 0.39
N THR A 81 4.44 -1.27 1.13
CA THR A 81 3.03 -1.20 1.54
C THR A 81 2.13 -0.49 0.51
N ALA A 82 2.64 -0.13 -0.67
CA ALA A 82 1.86 0.47 -1.75
C ALA A 82 1.16 -0.60 -2.60
N PRO A 83 -0.19 -0.66 -2.64
CA PRO A 83 -0.93 -1.62 -3.47
C PRO A 83 -0.61 -1.54 -4.97
N GLN A 84 -0.19 -0.36 -5.44
CA GLN A 84 0.13 -0.06 -6.83
C GLN A 84 1.27 -0.94 -7.38
N LEU A 85 2.17 -1.47 -6.54
CA LEU A 85 3.23 -2.36 -7.00
C LEU A 85 2.67 -3.62 -7.67
N ALA A 86 1.53 -4.14 -7.20
CA ALA A 86 0.91 -5.32 -7.79
C ALA A 86 0.44 -5.07 -9.23
N ARG A 87 -0.10 -3.88 -9.52
CA ARG A 87 -0.42 -3.46 -10.90
C ARG A 87 0.85 -3.36 -11.74
N LEU A 88 1.84 -2.60 -11.27
CA LEU A 88 3.09 -2.36 -12.00
C LEU A 88 3.77 -3.67 -12.37
N ALA A 89 3.80 -4.63 -11.43
CA ALA A 89 4.38 -5.92 -11.69
C ALA A 89 3.69 -6.65 -12.85
N ILE A 90 2.35 -6.66 -12.88
CA ILE A 90 1.58 -7.27 -13.98
C ILE A 90 1.80 -6.53 -15.31
N GLU A 91 1.86 -5.21 -15.28
CA GLU A 91 2.11 -4.39 -16.47
C GLU A 91 3.49 -4.64 -17.06
N CYS A 92 4.54 -4.69 -16.23
CA CYS A 92 5.89 -5.07 -16.65
C CYS A 92 5.95 -6.52 -17.18
N GLN A 93 5.12 -7.42 -16.64
CA GLN A 93 5.12 -8.86 -16.97
C GLN A 93 4.40 -9.24 -18.24
N ARG A 94 3.59 -8.36 -18.85
CA ARG A 94 3.10 -8.56 -20.23
C ARG A 94 4.25 -8.78 -21.24
N LYS A 95 5.53 -8.63 -20.82
CA LYS A 95 6.76 -8.87 -21.58
C LYS A 95 7.61 -10.09 -21.14
N GLY A 96 7.29 -10.88 -20.10
CA GLY A 96 8.20 -11.92 -19.51
C GLY A 96 7.56 -13.28 -19.08
N LYS A 97 8.33 -14.19 -18.44
CA LYS A 97 7.91 -15.57 -18.00
C LYS A 97 7.63 -15.75 -16.49
N GLU A 98 8.23 -14.96 -15.60
CA GLU A 98 8.05 -15.01 -14.13
C GLU A 98 7.47 -13.71 -13.58
N ILE A 99 6.82 -13.79 -12.40
CA ILE A 99 5.98 -12.72 -11.86
C ILE A 99 6.40 -12.32 -10.45
N ALA A 100 6.88 -11.10 -10.23
CA ALA A 100 6.94 -10.52 -8.89
C ALA A 100 5.53 -10.14 -8.44
N MET A 101 5.09 -10.58 -7.27
CA MET A 101 3.76 -10.28 -6.75
C MET A 101 3.86 -9.82 -5.30
N SER A 102 3.28 -8.65 -5.01
CA SER A 102 3.17 -8.13 -3.64
C SER A 102 1.92 -8.69 -2.96
N MET A 103 2.16 -9.55 -1.97
CA MET A 103 1.17 -10.18 -1.11
C MET A 103 0.76 -9.21 0.00
N ALA A 104 -0.32 -8.45 -0.20
CA ALA A 104 -1.03 -7.72 0.86
C ALA A 104 -0.16 -6.96 1.89
N HIS A 105 0.91 -6.31 1.41
CA HIS A 105 1.91 -5.56 2.18
C HIS A 105 2.98 -6.37 2.94
N MET A 106 3.03 -7.70 2.84
CA MET A 106 3.87 -8.55 3.72
C MET A 106 5.03 -9.25 3.00
N GLN A 107 4.91 -9.52 1.70
CA GLN A 107 5.98 -10.19 0.96
C GLN A 107 5.87 -9.93 -0.54
N THR A 108 6.98 -9.64 -1.21
CA THR A 108 7.06 -9.75 -2.67
C THR A 108 7.66 -11.10 -3.01
N ILE A 109 6.87 -11.99 -3.63
CA ILE A 109 7.33 -13.32 -4.04
C ILE A 109 7.37 -13.42 -5.56
N LYS A 110 8.36 -14.16 -6.08
CA LYS A 110 8.34 -14.60 -7.47
C LYS A 110 7.36 -15.76 -7.59
N VAL A 111 6.34 -15.61 -8.41
CA VAL A 111 5.35 -16.64 -8.72
C VAL A 111 5.36 -16.96 -10.20
N SER A 112 4.94 -18.18 -10.54
CA SER A 112 4.77 -18.57 -11.95
C SER A 112 3.52 -17.89 -12.54
N LYS A 113 3.44 -17.79 -13.87
CA LYS A 113 2.24 -17.30 -14.58
C LYS A 113 0.94 -18.02 -14.18
N LYS A 114 1.02 -19.29 -13.78
CA LYS A 114 -0.15 -20.08 -13.36
C LYS A 114 -0.70 -19.65 -11.99
N ALA A 115 0.10 -18.96 -11.19
CA ALA A 115 -0.28 -18.48 -9.86
C ALA A 115 -0.81 -17.03 -9.87
N VAL A 116 -0.97 -16.40 -11.05
CA VAL A 116 -1.55 -15.04 -11.19
C VAL A 116 -2.98 -14.97 -10.70
N SER A 117 -3.76 -16.04 -10.85
CA SER A 117 -5.11 -16.11 -10.30
C SER A 117 -5.15 -15.94 -8.79
N LEU A 118 -4.05 -16.25 -8.09
CA LEU A 118 -3.95 -15.98 -6.65
C LEU A 118 -3.82 -14.47 -6.37
N ALA A 119 -3.25 -13.68 -7.30
CA ALA A 119 -3.12 -12.23 -7.19
C ALA A 119 -4.47 -11.54 -6.99
N ASP A 120 -5.55 -12.11 -7.56
CA ASP A 120 -6.89 -11.60 -7.35
C ASP A 120 -7.29 -11.63 -5.86
N PHE A 121 -6.81 -12.64 -5.13
CA PHE A 121 -7.15 -12.87 -3.73
C PHE A 121 -6.15 -12.23 -2.77
N ILE A 122 -4.88 -12.16 -3.13
CA ILE A 122 -3.77 -11.78 -2.23
C ILE A 122 -3.10 -10.45 -2.56
N GLY A 123 -3.40 -9.88 -3.73
CA GLY A 123 -2.89 -8.59 -4.15
C GLY A 123 -3.63 -7.41 -3.49
N GLY A 124 -2.94 -6.27 -3.46
CA GLY A 124 -3.53 -4.98 -3.12
C GLY A 124 -3.70 -4.75 -1.62
N CYS A 125 -4.65 -3.89 -1.25
CA CYS A 125 -4.90 -3.61 0.16
C CYS A 125 -5.46 -4.85 0.87
N GLY A 126 -4.74 -5.33 1.89
CA GLY A 126 -5.15 -6.49 2.71
C GLY A 126 -6.12 -6.19 3.85
N ALA A 127 -6.45 -4.93 4.11
CA ALA A 127 -7.33 -4.52 5.21
C ALA A 127 -8.69 -5.21 5.12
N GLY A 128 -9.13 -5.88 6.19
CA GLY A 128 -10.40 -6.64 6.24
C GLY A 128 -10.48 -7.85 5.31
N ARG A 129 -9.46 -8.10 4.49
CA ARG A 129 -9.37 -9.23 3.54
C ARG A 129 -8.41 -10.31 4.05
N LEU A 130 -7.27 -9.87 4.57
CA LEU A 130 -6.16 -10.72 5.01
C LEU A 130 -5.66 -10.38 6.41
N TYR A 131 -5.82 -9.13 6.84
CA TYR A 131 -5.48 -8.71 8.19
C TYR A 131 -6.46 -7.65 8.70
N CYS A 132 -6.39 -7.43 10.02
CA CYS A 132 -6.95 -6.28 10.73
C CYS A 132 -5.98 -5.89 11.86
N SER A 133 -6.13 -4.71 12.43
CA SER A 133 -5.37 -4.28 13.60
C SER A 133 -6.19 -4.40 14.88
N LEU A 134 -5.52 -4.74 15.97
CA LEU A 134 -6.10 -4.85 17.30
C LEU A 134 -5.42 -3.83 18.23
N SER A 135 -6.22 -2.98 18.86
CA SER A 135 -5.75 -2.04 19.89
C SER A 135 -5.66 -2.73 21.26
N PRO A 136 -4.82 -2.25 22.19
CA PRO A 136 -4.66 -2.85 23.53
C PRO A 136 -5.95 -2.91 24.36
N ASN A 137 -6.92 -2.03 24.09
CA ASN A 137 -8.23 -2.02 24.75
C ASN A 137 -9.22 -3.05 24.19
N GLY A 138 -8.82 -3.81 23.16
CA GLY A 138 -9.65 -4.83 22.49
C GLY A 138 -10.31 -4.37 21.20
N ASP A 139 -10.18 -3.09 20.81
CA ASP A 139 -10.82 -2.58 19.59
C ASP A 139 -10.18 -3.14 18.32
N VAL A 140 -11.01 -3.60 17.40
CA VAL A 140 -10.62 -4.13 16.09
C VAL A 140 -10.85 -3.06 15.04
N HIS A 141 -9.85 -2.83 14.19
CA HIS A 141 -9.90 -1.89 13.08
C HIS A 141 -9.43 -2.58 11.79
N PRO A 142 -9.88 -2.17 10.59
CA PRO A 142 -9.42 -2.80 9.35
C PRO A 142 -7.93 -2.64 9.05
N CYS A 143 -7.34 -1.53 9.49
CA CYS A 143 -5.94 -1.21 9.28
C CYS A 143 -5.50 -0.23 10.37
N VAL A 144 -4.22 -0.24 10.74
CA VAL A 144 -3.65 0.73 11.71
C VAL A 144 -3.82 2.19 11.27
N PHE A 145 -4.02 2.43 9.97
CA PHE A 145 -4.27 3.76 9.40
C PHE A 145 -5.75 4.07 9.13
N LEU A 146 -6.67 3.14 9.47
CA LEU A 146 -8.12 3.33 9.33
C LEU A 146 -8.75 3.34 10.73
N PRO A 147 -9.05 4.51 11.31
CA PRO A 147 -9.65 4.63 12.64
C PRO A 147 -11.16 4.33 12.61
N ILE A 148 -11.54 3.21 12.02
CA ILE A 148 -12.92 2.70 11.95
C ILE A 148 -13.00 1.49 12.86
N ASN A 149 -13.59 1.65 14.04
CA ASN A 149 -13.81 0.54 14.95
C ASN A 149 -14.89 -0.38 14.39
N VAL A 150 -14.57 -1.67 14.21
CA VAL A 150 -15.49 -2.69 13.68
C VAL A 150 -15.97 -3.69 14.74
N GLY A 151 -15.53 -3.53 15.98
CA GLY A 151 -15.91 -4.36 17.12
C GLY A 151 -14.84 -4.38 18.21
N ASN A 152 -15.17 -4.92 19.38
CA ASN A 152 -14.23 -5.07 20.49
C ASN A 152 -14.21 -6.53 20.98
N LEU A 153 -13.00 -7.10 21.12
CA LEU A 153 -12.79 -8.51 21.51
C LEU A 153 -13.19 -8.83 22.95
N LYS A 154 -13.41 -7.84 23.80
CA LYS A 154 -13.99 -8.04 25.14
C LYS A 154 -15.47 -8.38 25.08
N ASN A 155 -16.15 -7.99 23.99
CA ASN A 155 -17.61 -8.09 23.87
C ASN A 155 -18.04 -9.11 22.80
N ARG A 156 -17.20 -9.36 21.78
CA ARG A 156 -17.54 -10.23 20.64
C ARG A 156 -16.33 -11.08 20.25
N ASN A 157 -16.59 -12.31 19.81
CA ASN A 157 -15.52 -13.19 19.34
C ASN A 157 -14.94 -12.69 18.00
N PHE A 158 -13.65 -12.95 17.78
CA PHE A 158 -12.95 -12.47 16.58
C PHE A 158 -13.57 -12.99 15.28
N LYS A 159 -13.94 -14.27 15.22
CA LYS A 159 -14.52 -14.91 14.02
C LYS A 159 -15.80 -14.19 13.58
N GLU A 160 -16.65 -13.83 14.53
CA GLU A 160 -17.89 -13.12 14.28
C GLU A 160 -17.63 -11.71 13.77
N ILE A 161 -16.74 -10.94 14.40
CA ILE A 161 -16.34 -9.61 13.89
C ILE A 161 -15.79 -9.74 12.47
N TRP A 162 -14.87 -10.70 12.25
CA TRP A 162 -14.23 -10.93 10.96
C TRP A 162 -15.24 -11.25 9.85
N LEU A 163 -16.18 -12.16 10.10
CA LEU A 163 -17.12 -12.63 9.08
C LEU A 163 -18.31 -11.70 8.88
N THR A 164 -18.78 -11.04 9.94
CA THR A 164 -20.08 -10.32 9.91
C THR A 164 -19.96 -8.81 9.80
N SER A 165 -18.81 -8.21 10.16
CA SER A 165 -18.59 -6.76 10.08
C SER A 165 -18.96 -6.21 8.68
N PRO A 166 -19.88 -5.22 8.61
CA PRO A 166 -20.23 -4.58 7.34
C PRO A 166 -19.03 -3.98 6.62
N VAL A 167 -18.10 -3.38 7.35
CA VAL A 167 -16.89 -2.76 6.79
C VAL A 167 -15.98 -3.81 6.16
N PHE A 168 -15.81 -4.96 6.82
CA PHE A 168 -15.00 -6.05 6.24
C PHE A 168 -15.68 -6.69 5.03
N LYS A 169 -17.01 -6.83 5.04
CA LYS A 169 -17.75 -7.28 3.86
C LYS A 169 -17.56 -6.32 2.68
N LEU A 170 -17.64 -5.01 2.93
CA LEU A 170 -17.37 -3.97 1.91
C LEU A 170 -15.95 -4.06 1.35
N PHE A 171 -14.93 -4.30 2.18
CA PHE A 171 -13.55 -4.43 1.72
C PHE A 171 -13.28 -5.70 0.91
N ARG A 172 -14.02 -6.78 1.18
CA ARG A 172 -13.94 -8.02 0.39
C ARG A 172 -14.67 -7.90 -0.94
N ASP A 173 -15.73 -7.09 -1.01
CA ASP A 173 -16.46 -6.84 -2.25
C ASP A 173 -15.85 -5.68 -3.04
N ARG A 174 -14.84 -6.01 -3.85
CA ARG A 174 -14.16 -5.01 -4.68
C ARG A 174 -15.00 -4.48 -5.84
N SER A 175 -16.13 -5.10 -6.16
CA SER A 175 -17.07 -4.54 -7.14
C SER A 175 -17.68 -3.21 -6.66
N LYS A 176 -17.62 -2.93 -5.35
CA LYS A 176 -18.10 -1.70 -4.73
C LYS A 176 -17.09 -0.55 -4.75
N LEU A 177 -15.87 -0.78 -5.23
CA LEU A 177 -14.89 0.30 -5.40
C LEU A 177 -15.43 1.36 -6.37
N LYS A 178 -15.14 2.63 -6.08
CA LYS A 178 -15.63 3.79 -6.82
C LYS A 178 -14.50 4.51 -7.56
N GLY A 179 -14.89 5.43 -8.46
CA GLY A 179 -13.96 6.21 -9.26
C GLY A 179 -13.23 5.35 -10.29
N VAL A 180 -11.97 5.69 -10.58
CA VAL A 180 -11.14 4.94 -11.54
C VAL A 180 -11.03 3.47 -11.17
N CYS A 181 -10.93 3.13 -9.88
CA CYS A 181 -10.86 1.74 -9.43
C CYS A 181 -12.11 0.91 -9.79
N ALA A 182 -13.28 1.53 -9.98
CA ALA A 182 -14.52 0.81 -10.32
C ALA A 182 -14.44 0.11 -11.70
N ILE A 183 -13.74 0.76 -12.63
CA ILE A 183 -13.65 0.41 -14.06
C ILE A 183 -12.20 0.08 -14.48
N CYS A 184 -11.34 -0.23 -13.52
CA CYS A 184 -9.93 -0.52 -13.75
C CYS A 184 -9.73 -2.03 -13.94
N ASP A 185 -8.98 -2.42 -14.97
CA ASP A 185 -8.60 -3.83 -15.22
C ASP A 185 -7.83 -4.44 -14.04
N PHE A 186 -7.19 -3.61 -13.21
CA PHE A 186 -6.44 -4.02 -12.03
C PHE A 186 -7.21 -3.85 -10.72
N ARG A 187 -8.52 -3.56 -10.78
CA ARG A 187 -9.41 -3.47 -9.60
C ARG A 187 -9.20 -4.66 -8.69
N ASP A 188 -9.15 -5.83 -9.31
CA ASP A 188 -9.07 -7.09 -8.61
C ASP A 188 -7.66 -7.49 -8.16
N ILE A 189 -6.62 -6.69 -8.40
CA ILE A 189 -5.26 -7.08 -7.97
C ILE A 189 -4.59 -5.98 -7.17
N CYS A 190 -4.91 -4.72 -7.47
CA CYS A 190 -4.41 -3.56 -6.76
C CYS A 190 -5.51 -2.95 -5.89
N GLY A 191 -6.58 -2.46 -6.51
CA GLY A 191 -7.69 -1.79 -5.82
C GLY A 191 -7.32 -0.53 -5.02
N GLY A 192 -6.05 -0.10 -4.96
CA GLY A 192 -5.57 1.07 -4.21
C GLY A 192 -5.63 0.93 -2.68
N CYS A 193 -4.94 1.83 -1.96
CA CYS A 193 -4.95 1.83 -0.50
C CYS A 193 -6.25 2.42 0.06
N ARG A 194 -7.02 1.60 0.80
CA ARG A 194 -8.29 2.04 1.40
C ARG A 194 -8.10 3.11 2.48
N ALA A 195 -6.97 3.07 3.19
CA ALA A 195 -6.62 4.09 4.17
C ALA A 195 -6.34 5.46 3.52
N ARG A 196 -5.67 5.48 2.36
CA ARG A 196 -5.45 6.71 1.59
C ARG A 196 -6.75 7.23 0.99
N ALA A 197 -7.54 6.35 0.37
CA ALA A 197 -8.88 6.70 -0.14
C ALA A 197 -9.71 7.42 0.94
N ASN A 198 -9.72 6.90 2.16
CA ASN A 198 -10.39 7.55 3.29
C ASN A 198 -9.73 8.87 3.73
N ALA A 199 -8.39 8.91 3.83
CA ALA A 199 -7.69 10.09 4.34
C ALA A 199 -7.82 11.32 3.43
N TYR A 200 -7.91 11.13 2.11
CA TYR A 200 -8.03 12.23 1.15
C TYR A 200 -9.49 12.55 0.79
N ASN A 201 -10.33 11.52 0.63
CA ASN A 201 -11.68 11.70 0.07
C ASN A 201 -12.79 11.47 1.11
N SER A 202 -12.45 11.12 2.35
CA SER A 202 -13.42 10.68 3.36
C SER A 202 -14.32 9.53 2.89
N ASP A 203 -13.86 8.72 1.94
CA ASP A 203 -14.58 7.56 1.41
C ASP A 203 -13.63 6.37 1.24
N ILE A 204 -13.82 5.35 2.08
CA ILE A 204 -13.04 4.10 2.10
C ILE A 204 -13.15 3.29 0.80
N LEU A 205 -14.14 3.56 -0.05
CA LEU A 205 -14.36 2.87 -1.35
C LEU A 205 -13.89 3.70 -2.54
N SER A 206 -13.51 4.96 -2.35
CA SER A 206 -12.97 5.82 -3.41
C SER A 206 -11.64 5.32 -3.98
N SER A 207 -11.21 5.87 -5.12
CA SER A 207 -9.91 5.54 -5.69
C SER A 207 -8.77 6.08 -4.81
N ASP A 208 -7.63 5.39 -4.80
CA ASP A 208 -6.42 5.89 -4.13
C ASP A 208 -5.85 7.07 -4.95
N PRO A 209 -5.80 8.30 -4.39
CA PRO A 209 -5.36 9.48 -5.12
C PRO A 209 -3.89 9.45 -5.50
N GLY A 210 -3.09 8.57 -4.87
CA GLY A 210 -1.68 8.39 -5.23
C GLY A 210 -1.45 7.56 -6.49
N CYS A 211 -2.50 7.11 -7.19
CA CYS A 211 -2.39 6.26 -8.36
C CYS A 211 -2.27 7.08 -9.64
N ILE A 212 -1.28 6.80 -10.50
CA ILE A 212 -1.13 7.49 -11.79
C ILE A 212 -2.35 7.36 -12.73
N LEU A 213 -3.19 6.32 -12.53
CA LEU A 213 -4.39 6.13 -13.34
C LEU A 213 -5.54 7.06 -12.94
N THR A 214 -5.49 7.69 -11.76
CA THR A 214 -6.48 8.70 -11.38
C THR A 214 -6.22 10.03 -12.09
N THR A 215 -4.95 10.45 -12.23
CA THR A 215 -4.60 11.70 -12.93
C THR A 215 -4.78 11.62 -14.44
N LYS A 216 -4.44 10.48 -15.06
CA LYS A 216 -4.55 10.26 -16.51
C LYS A 216 -5.98 10.18 -17.06
N ARG A 217 -7.00 10.09 -16.20
CA ARG A 217 -8.41 10.01 -16.63
C ARG A 217 -9.21 11.28 -16.35
N GLU A 218 -8.78 12.11 -15.40
CA GLU A 218 -9.33 13.47 -15.24
C GLU A 218 -9.03 14.34 -16.48
N THR A 219 -7.85 14.16 -17.08
CA THR A 219 -7.41 14.84 -18.32
C THR A 219 -8.07 14.36 -19.61
N ARG A 220 -8.84 13.27 -19.59
CA ARG A 220 -9.58 12.76 -20.77
C ARG A 220 -11.06 13.18 -20.80
N ASN A 221 -11.56 13.72 -19.70
CA ASN A 221 -12.94 14.18 -19.55
C ASN A 221 -13.04 15.72 -19.42
N SER A 222 -11.93 16.42 -19.63
CA SER A 222 -11.79 17.89 -19.72
C SER A 222 -11.41 18.28 -21.14
#